data_AF-A0A5C5VI42-F1
#
_entry.id   AF-A0A5C5VI42-F1
#
_cell.length_a   1.000
_cell.length_b   1.000
_cell.length_c   1.000
_cell.angle_alpha   90.00
_cell.angle_beta   90.00
_cell.angle_gamma   90.00
#
_symmetry.space_group_name_H-M   'P 1'
#
loop_
_entity.id
_entity.type
_entity.pdbx_description
1 polymer ?
#
loop_
_entity_poly.entity_id
_entity_poly.type
_entity_poly.pdbx_seq_one_letter_code
_entity_poly.pdbx_strand_id
1 'polypeptide(L)'
;MAVGGAARVVVGLCAALTSAALAAAATYPLQDLSISQGNYNGIYFIVRDANAAPPTAREIRQIRENSTATREFYAANSGGTFDLRYEHVLDVPLTLNADGTRIGDWIADAENYVRSQYGIEPEDYHSNVFDVSRTTPDPDQGWSGLAWIPSNNYAVQADINTSWGRIVVDHELGHRIGAPHAAAWRNVDDSNHTPYVYNFERGRYDVYDAGQHGNQPTTLGVHRDEYGNPFDVMGNISHGHFSVHEKLNDLHWLSDTQAPDLDQLGEGVFRIYAHDDRAVTYDSDNDLYGVEAGYAADVLYGLTYRRQAEEYTPHRGRYTTVTQEITIEYRTGRDGVQFYLDGAILDMDPEGDQDRNNQERELEVGRSIRDIDFATSVYQGNEGEDFLSLNPTAPRRPWEVMREWYEFSVLGLGSDAIGSYVDLVVGVSDFVIENAVAGDLNDDGVLTTEDWRIFAAHTHTDVRLLSPTNRYLRGDLDADGDNDYADFVRFKNLYVAANGAAAFAALSAVPEPASAGILVAALAVTALRGGGRAWRK
;
A
#
# COMPACT_ATOMS: atom_id res chain seq x y z
N MET A 1 -23.81 36.54 -29.04
CA MET A 1 -23.45 36.61 -27.61
C MET A 1 -21.99 36.25 -27.52
N ALA A 2 -21.14 37.22 -27.15
CA ALA A 2 -19.70 37.06 -27.15
C ALA A 2 -19.25 36.56 -25.77
N VAL A 3 -18.69 35.35 -25.70
CA VAL A 3 -18.03 34.82 -24.51
C VAL A 3 -16.53 34.95 -24.75
N GLY A 4 -15.91 35.93 -24.10
CA GLY A 4 -14.47 36.11 -24.07
C GLY A 4 -13.87 35.26 -22.94
N GLY A 5 -13.13 34.22 -23.29
CA GLY A 5 -12.31 33.45 -22.37
C GLY A 5 -10.95 34.13 -22.19
N ALA A 6 -10.72 34.71 -21.02
CA ALA A 6 -9.42 35.24 -20.63
C ALA A 6 -8.53 34.08 -20.16
N ALA A 7 -7.50 33.75 -20.94
CA ALA A 7 -6.43 32.86 -20.51
C ALA A 7 -5.63 33.55 -19.39
N ARG A 8 -5.72 33.02 -18.17
CA ARG A 8 -4.85 33.40 -17.05
C ARG A 8 -3.51 32.68 -17.22
N VAL A 9 -2.52 33.39 -17.72
CA VAL A 9 -1.11 32.97 -17.63
C VAL A 9 -0.65 33.22 -16.19
N VAL A 10 -0.45 32.15 -15.41
CA VAL A 10 0.19 32.22 -14.09
C VAL A 10 1.70 32.29 -14.32
N VAL A 11 2.26 33.50 -14.22
CA VAL A 11 3.71 33.69 -14.17
C VAL A 11 4.16 33.45 -12.73
N GLY A 12 4.77 32.28 -12.47
CA GLY A 12 5.35 31.94 -11.18
C GLY A 12 6.58 32.80 -10.88
N LEU A 13 6.44 33.72 -9.93
CA LEU A 13 7.57 34.48 -9.38
C LEU A 13 8.32 33.57 -8.39
N CYS A 14 9.46 33.00 -8.80
CA CYS A 14 10.35 32.27 -7.90
C CYS A 14 11.05 33.26 -6.94
N ALA A 15 10.38 33.61 -5.85
CA ALA A 15 11.05 34.18 -4.69
C ALA A 15 11.80 33.04 -3.97
N ALA A 16 13.12 33.08 -3.97
CA ALA A 16 13.94 32.24 -3.11
C ALA A 16 13.71 32.66 -1.65
N LEU A 17 12.63 32.15 -1.05
CA LEU A 17 12.42 32.16 0.39
C LEU A 17 13.42 31.17 0.97
N THR A 18 14.51 31.67 1.56
CA THR A 18 15.34 30.89 2.46
C THR A 18 14.51 30.58 3.70
N SER A 19 13.76 29.49 3.68
CA SER A 19 13.13 28.92 4.87
C SER A 19 14.25 28.48 5.81
N ALA A 20 14.52 29.28 6.85
CA ALA A 20 15.22 28.75 8.00
C ALA A 20 14.32 27.64 8.56
N ALA A 21 14.77 26.39 8.43
CA ALA A 21 14.07 25.25 9.03
C ALA A 21 13.97 25.53 10.53
N LEU A 22 12.76 25.84 11.01
CA LEU A 22 12.48 25.74 12.42
C LEU A 22 12.72 24.27 12.76
N ALA A 23 13.71 23.99 13.60
CA ALA A 23 13.90 22.64 14.12
C ALA A 23 12.56 22.22 14.72
N ALA A 24 11.94 21.18 14.15
CA ALA A 24 10.74 20.60 14.72
C ALA A 24 11.07 20.19 16.16
N ALA A 25 10.19 20.52 17.10
CA ALA A 25 10.35 20.05 18.46
C ALA A 25 10.17 18.52 18.46
N ALA A 26 11.05 17.82 19.18
CA ALA A 26 10.92 16.39 19.40
C ALA A 26 9.52 16.02 19.90
N THR A 27 9.00 14.90 19.44
CA THR A 27 7.70 14.34 19.83
C THR A 27 7.93 13.20 20.81
N TYR A 28 7.31 13.30 21.99
CA TYR A 28 7.36 12.30 23.05
C TYR A 28 5.94 11.90 23.45
N PRO A 29 5.75 10.67 23.96
CA PRO A 29 4.44 10.19 24.35
C PRO A 29 3.88 11.04 25.49
N LEU A 30 2.59 11.38 25.39
CA LEU A 30 1.85 11.98 26.49
C LEU A 30 1.25 10.88 27.35
N GLN A 31 0.86 11.19 28.59
CA GLN A 31 0.08 10.24 29.36
C GLN A 31 -1.33 10.15 28.76
N ASP A 32 -1.67 9.00 28.18
CA ASP A 32 -2.94 8.75 27.49
C ASP A 32 -3.56 7.41 27.97
N LEU A 33 -4.87 7.27 27.75
CA LEU A 33 -5.68 6.09 28.11
C LEU A 33 -5.86 5.11 26.95
N SER A 34 -5.25 5.37 25.78
CA SER A 34 -5.19 4.41 24.69
C SER A 34 -4.41 3.15 25.09
N ILE A 35 -4.54 2.04 24.37
CA ILE A 35 -3.64 0.89 24.56
C ILE A 35 -2.38 0.99 23.69
N SER A 36 -2.42 1.82 22.64
CA SER A 36 -1.38 1.98 21.62
C SER A 36 -0.68 3.33 21.67
N GLN A 37 -1.13 4.28 22.48
CA GLN A 37 -0.54 5.62 22.58
C GLN A 37 -0.35 5.96 24.04
N GLY A 38 0.87 6.32 24.42
CA GLY A 38 1.17 6.77 25.77
C GLY A 38 2.53 6.31 26.29
N ASN A 39 2.86 6.73 27.50
CA ASN A 39 4.03 6.28 28.25
C ASN A 39 3.60 5.25 29.30
N TYR A 40 4.05 4.02 29.14
CA TYR A 40 3.65 2.87 29.95
C TYR A 40 4.81 2.22 30.70
N ASN A 41 4.47 1.61 31.83
CA ASN A 41 5.34 0.69 32.54
C ASN A 41 4.89 -0.75 32.28
N GLY A 42 5.86 -1.64 32.14
CA GLY A 42 5.68 -3.09 32.14
C GLY A 42 6.53 -3.79 33.20
N ILE A 43 6.24 -5.07 33.42
CA ILE A 43 7.06 -5.98 34.23
C ILE A 43 7.62 -7.08 33.33
N TYR A 44 8.88 -7.41 33.53
CA TYR A 44 9.55 -8.54 32.89
C TYR A 44 9.82 -9.65 33.91
N PHE A 45 9.25 -10.83 33.69
CA PHE A 45 9.33 -12.01 34.54
C PHE A 45 10.35 -12.97 33.95
N ILE A 46 11.42 -13.28 34.68
CA ILE A 46 12.39 -14.32 34.29
C ILE A 46 11.93 -15.62 34.96
N VAL A 47 11.15 -16.42 34.24
CA VAL A 47 10.60 -17.69 34.73
C VAL A 47 11.65 -18.79 34.58
N ARG A 48 11.94 -19.48 35.67
CA ARG A 48 12.94 -20.56 35.70
C ARG A 48 12.59 -21.64 36.70
N ASP A 49 13.29 -22.78 36.62
CA ASP A 49 13.25 -23.80 37.67
C ASP A 49 13.71 -23.21 39.01
N ALA A 50 13.00 -23.53 40.09
CA ALA A 50 13.31 -23.08 41.44
C ALA A 50 14.70 -23.50 41.91
N ASN A 51 15.22 -24.61 41.39
CA ASN A 51 16.57 -25.12 41.68
C ASN A 51 17.64 -24.59 40.72
N ALA A 52 17.26 -23.92 39.62
CA ALA A 52 18.21 -23.27 38.73
C ALA A 52 18.87 -22.07 39.42
N ALA A 53 20.04 -21.67 38.91
CA ALA A 53 20.69 -20.46 39.39
C ALA A 53 19.84 -19.22 39.07
N PRO A 54 19.77 -18.23 39.98
CA PRO A 54 19.17 -16.92 39.69
C PRO A 54 19.79 -16.26 38.45
N PRO A 55 19.08 -15.36 37.77
CA PRO A 55 19.63 -14.58 36.68
C PRO A 55 20.85 -13.77 37.14
N THR A 56 21.88 -13.78 36.32
CA THR A 56 23.11 -13.04 36.57
C THR A 56 22.89 -11.54 36.32
N ALA A 57 23.73 -10.71 36.93
CA ALA A 57 23.72 -9.27 36.66
C ALA A 57 24.03 -8.90 35.20
N ARG A 58 24.62 -9.82 34.43
CA ARG A 58 24.84 -9.66 32.99
C ARG A 58 23.53 -9.83 32.22
N GLU A 59 22.77 -10.88 32.54
CA GLU A 59 21.50 -11.18 31.86
C GLU A 59 20.45 -10.09 32.15
N ILE A 60 20.34 -9.65 33.40
CA ILE A 60 19.43 -8.53 33.75
C ILE A 60 19.80 -7.25 32.97
N ARG A 61 21.09 -6.99 32.77
CA ARG A 61 21.55 -5.85 31.96
C ARG A 61 21.16 -6.01 30.49
N GLN A 62 21.35 -7.20 29.93
CA GLN A 62 20.99 -7.47 28.54
C GLN A 62 19.48 -7.32 28.31
N ILE A 63 18.63 -7.77 29.24
CA ILE A 63 17.18 -7.54 29.18
C ILE A 63 16.85 -6.05 29.16
N ARG A 64 17.54 -5.22 29.96
CA ARG A 64 17.34 -3.76 29.93
C ARG A 64 17.87 -3.09 28.66
N GLU A 65 18.96 -3.58 28.10
CA GLU A 65 19.45 -3.13 26.79
C GLU A 65 18.46 -3.49 25.67
N ASN A 66 17.86 -4.69 25.72
CA ASN A 66 16.82 -5.08 24.77
C ASN A 66 15.55 -4.26 24.94
N SER A 67 15.14 -3.98 26.18
CA SER A 67 14.04 -3.06 26.47
C SER A 67 14.29 -1.69 25.84
N THR A 68 15.53 -1.20 25.88
CA THR A 68 15.89 0.07 25.19
C THR A 68 15.64 -0.03 23.69
N ALA A 69 16.12 -1.09 23.04
CA ALA A 69 15.91 -1.29 21.60
C ALA A 69 14.43 -1.43 21.22
N THR A 70 13.61 -2.14 22.02
CA THR A 70 12.15 -2.21 21.85
C THR A 70 11.52 -0.82 21.97
N ARG A 71 11.92 -0.01 22.96
CA ARG A 71 11.43 1.36 23.13
C ARG A 71 11.77 2.24 21.92
N GLU A 72 13.00 2.14 21.42
CA GLU A 72 13.44 2.85 20.20
C GLU A 72 12.59 2.44 18.98
N PHE A 73 12.37 1.13 18.79
CA PHE A 73 11.54 0.59 17.70
C PHE A 73 10.11 1.15 17.73
N TYR A 74 9.48 1.13 18.90
CA TYR A 74 8.11 1.64 19.04
C TYR A 74 8.02 3.16 18.97
N ALA A 75 9.01 3.89 19.49
CA ALA A 75 9.07 5.34 19.33
C ALA A 75 9.14 5.71 17.85
N ALA A 76 10.02 5.05 17.07
CA ALA A 76 10.12 5.26 15.62
C ALA A 76 8.80 4.96 14.90
N ASN A 77 8.17 3.81 15.19
CA ASN A 77 6.94 3.39 14.53
C ASN A 77 5.73 4.26 14.88
N SER A 78 5.62 4.70 16.13
CA SER A 78 4.49 5.51 16.61
C SER A 78 4.62 7.00 16.34
N GLY A 79 5.72 7.43 15.70
CA GLY A 79 6.01 8.86 15.55
C GLY A 79 6.23 9.54 16.90
N GLY A 80 6.76 8.80 17.88
CA GLY A 80 7.02 9.25 19.25
C GLY A 80 5.79 9.34 20.14
N THR A 81 4.69 8.65 19.80
CA THR A 81 3.44 8.68 20.59
C THR A 81 3.29 7.48 21.53
N PHE A 82 4.17 6.49 21.46
CA PHE A 82 4.19 5.33 22.34
C PHE A 82 5.59 5.03 22.89
N ASP A 83 5.66 4.72 24.17
CA ASP A 83 6.85 4.20 24.86
C ASP A 83 6.43 3.23 25.96
N LEU A 84 7.17 2.13 26.12
CA LEU A 84 6.96 1.14 27.17
C LEU A 84 8.27 0.72 27.79
N ARG A 85 8.47 1.05 29.07
CA ARG A 85 9.65 0.64 29.83
C ARG A 85 9.34 -0.48 30.80
N TYR A 86 10.31 -1.38 31.00
CA TYR A 86 10.23 -2.34 32.10
C TYR A 86 10.65 -1.67 33.41
N GLU A 87 9.66 -1.31 34.21
CA GLU A 87 9.89 -0.80 35.56
C GLU A 87 10.60 -1.87 36.41
N HIS A 88 10.15 -3.11 36.27
CA HIS A 88 10.69 -4.25 36.99
C HIS A 88 11.19 -5.35 36.06
N VAL A 89 12.33 -5.95 36.43
CA VAL A 89 12.86 -7.20 35.86
C VAL A 89 13.05 -8.14 37.04
N LEU A 90 12.19 -9.15 37.15
CA LEU A 90 11.99 -9.95 38.34
C LEU A 90 12.44 -11.40 38.12
N ASP A 91 13.14 -11.96 39.10
CA ASP A 91 13.45 -13.39 39.14
C ASP A 91 12.24 -14.15 39.68
N VAL A 92 11.73 -15.11 38.91
CA VAL A 92 10.50 -15.86 39.23
C VAL A 92 10.79 -17.38 39.21
N PRO A 93 11.35 -17.92 40.31
CA PRO A 93 11.55 -19.35 40.48
C PRO A 93 10.20 -20.09 40.66
N LEU A 94 9.90 -20.98 39.73
CA LEU A 94 8.75 -21.88 39.80
C LEU A 94 9.18 -23.34 39.94
N THR A 95 8.31 -24.17 40.51
CA THR A 95 8.52 -25.63 40.46
C THR A 95 8.10 -26.12 39.09
N LEU A 96 9.04 -26.72 38.35
CA LEU A 96 8.78 -27.27 37.02
C LEU A 96 8.58 -28.80 37.09
N ASN A 97 8.11 -29.39 35.99
CA ASN A 97 8.08 -30.84 35.83
C ASN A 97 9.50 -31.41 35.86
N ALA A 98 9.63 -32.71 36.06
CA ALA A 98 10.94 -33.38 36.09
C ALA A 98 11.72 -33.26 34.77
N ASP A 99 11.04 -32.99 33.66
CA ASP A 99 11.63 -32.73 32.34
C ASP A 99 11.92 -31.24 32.07
N GLY A 100 11.66 -30.37 33.05
CA GLY A 100 11.84 -28.92 32.96
C GLY A 100 10.72 -28.17 32.25
N THR A 101 9.62 -28.85 31.88
CA THR A 101 8.43 -28.19 31.33
C THR A 101 7.60 -27.51 32.42
N ARG A 102 6.72 -26.59 32.04
CA ARG A 102 5.95 -25.77 33.00
C ARG A 102 4.75 -26.58 33.53
N ILE A 103 4.39 -26.36 34.79
CA ILE A 103 3.30 -27.09 35.45
C ILE A 103 2.03 -26.23 35.45
N GLY A 104 0.91 -26.81 35.02
CA GLY A 104 -0.42 -26.24 35.26
C GLY A 104 -0.56 -24.79 34.77
N ASP A 105 -1.12 -23.94 35.63
CA ASP A 105 -1.30 -22.51 35.38
C ASP A 105 -0.09 -21.71 35.87
N TRP A 106 1.05 -21.92 35.21
CA TRP A 106 2.32 -21.33 35.59
C TRP A 106 2.32 -19.79 35.51
N ILE A 107 1.40 -19.20 34.72
CA ILE A 107 1.22 -17.73 34.63
C ILE A 107 0.65 -17.22 35.95
N ALA A 108 -0.46 -17.80 36.40
CA ALA A 108 -1.04 -17.44 37.69
C ALA A 108 -0.05 -17.69 38.85
N ASP A 109 0.73 -18.77 38.79
CA ASP A 109 1.77 -19.05 39.77
C ASP A 109 2.90 -18.00 39.76
N ALA A 110 3.35 -17.56 38.58
CA ALA A 110 4.34 -16.50 38.43
C ALA A 110 3.83 -15.15 38.97
N GLU A 111 2.61 -14.77 38.65
CA GLU A 111 2.00 -13.54 39.17
C GLU A 111 1.81 -13.61 40.69
N ASN A 112 1.32 -14.73 41.23
CA ASN A 112 1.17 -14.94 42.67
C ASN A 112 2.51 -14.90 43.40
N TYR A 113 3.57 -15.44 42.78
CA TYR A 113 4.93 -15.28 43.28
C TYR A 113 5.30 -13.79 43.35
N VAL A 114 5.04 -13.02 42.30
CA VAL A 114 5.36 -11.59 42.27
C VAL A 114 4.59 -10.80 43.33
N ARG A 115 3.28 -11.02 43.46
CA ARG A 115 2.44 -10.42 44.51
C ARG A 115 2.97 -10.75 45.90
N SER A 116 3.31 -12.02 46.16
CA SER A 116 3.73 -12.47 47.50
C SER A 116 5.15 -12.08 47.89
N GLN A 117 6.10 -12.09 46.94
CA GLN A 117 7.52 -11.85 47.22
C GLN A 117 7.93 -10.39 47.06
N TYR A 118 7.37 -9.71 46.07
CA TYR A 118 7.74 -8.33 45.75
C TYR A 118 6.66 -7.31 46.16
N GLY A 119 5.43 -7.76 46.46
CA GLY A 119 4.32 -6.85 46.81
C GLY A 119 3.87 -5.98 45.64
N ILE A 120 4.08 -6.46 44.41
CA ILE A 120 3.73 -5.80 43.16
C ILE A 120 2.49 -6.49 42.59
N GLU A 121 1.49 -5.73 42.16
CA GLU A 121 0.32 -6.23 41.45
C GLU A 121 0.57 -6.17 39.92
N PRO A 122 0.74 -7.31 39.23
CA PRO A 122 1.00 -7.32 37.78
C PRO A 122 -0.08 -6.63 36.93
N GLU A 123 -1.31 -6.61 37.39
CA GLU A 123 -2.46 -6.01 36.70
C GLU A 123 -2.41 -4.47 36.69
N ASP A 124 -1.58 -3.85 37.53
CA ASP A 124 -1.38 -2.40 37.51
C ASP A 124 -0.48 -1.94 36.35
N TYR A 125 0.10 -2.88 35.59
CA TYR A 125 1.06 -2.60 34.51
C TYR A 125 0.44 -2.79 33.12
N HIS A 126 0.96 -2.06 32.15
CA HIS A 126 0.46 -2.15 30.78
C HIS A 126 0.81 -3.48 30.13
N SER A 127 1.94 -4.09 30.53
CA SER A 127 2.46 -5.33 29.95
C SER A 127 3.19 -6.18 30.99
N ASN A 128 2.95 -7.48 30.94
CA ASN A 128 3.64 -8.51 31.69
C ASN A 128 4.31 -9.48 30.72
N VAL A 129 5.64 -9.44 30.66
CA VAL A 129 6.44 -10.28 29.77
C VAL A 129 6.95 -11.50 30.51
N PHE A 130 6.52 -12.69 30.11
CA PHE A 130 6.98 -13.95 30.69
C PHE A 130 8.11 -14.55 29.85
N ASP A 131 9.35 -14.27 30.23
CA ASP A 131 10.53 -14.93 29.66
C ASP A 131 10.65 -16.34 30.23
N VAL A 132 10.31 -17.30 29.37
CA VAL A 132 10.31 -18.73 29.66
C VAL A 132 11.44 -19.44 28.91
N SER A 133 12.41 -18.69 28.36
CA SER A 133 13.56 -19.24 27.63
C SER A 133 14.44 -20.18 28.46
N ARG A 134 14.33 -20.13 29.79
CA ARG A 134 15.03 -21.01 30.74
C ARG A 134 14.28 -22.29 31.11
N THR A 135 13.07 -22.49 30.61
CA THR A 135 12.31 -23.73 30.79
C THR A 135 12.42 -24.59 29.53
N THR A 136 12.17 -25.89 29.67
CA THR A 136 11.96 -26.75 28.50
C THR A 136 10.63 -26.33 27.85
N PRO A 137 10.58 -26.09 26.52
CA PRO A 137 9.31 -25.86 25.83
C PRO A 137 8.34 -27.02 26.07
N ASP A 138 7.05 -26.71 26.20
CA ASP A 138 6.05 -27.78 26.36
C ASP A 138 6.01 -28.65 25.08
N PRO A 139 5.69 -29.95 25.16
CA PRO A 139 5.77 -30.85 24.00
C PRO A 139 4.96 -30.40 22.77
N ASP A 140 3.87 -29.66 23.00
CA ASP A 140 2.98 -29.13 21.96
C ASP A 140 3.20 -27.63 21.69
N GLN A 141 4.29 -27.05 22.22
CA GLN A 141 4.63 -25.66 22.00
C GLN A 141 5.21 -25.45 20.60
N GLY A 142 4.37 -24.99 19.68
CA GLY A 142 4.77 -24.60 18.33
C GLY A 142 5.23 -23.14 18.18
N TRP A 143 5.27 -22.36 19.26
CA TRP A 143 5.40 -20.91 19.22
C TRP A 143 6.71 -20.40 19.84
N SER A 144 7.23 -19.29 19.28
CA SER A 144 8.37 -18.54 19.86
C SER A 144 7.91 -17.47 20.86
N GLY A 145 6.73 -16.89 20.66
CA GLY A 145 6.00 -16.07 21.62
C GLY A 145 4.50 -16.37 21.60
N LEU A 146 3.79 -15.91 22.62
CA LEU A 146 2.34 -16.05 22.71
C LEU A 146 1.74 -14.90 23.53
N ALA A 147 0.91 -14.07 22.90
CA ALA A 147 0.10 -13.07 23.55
C ALA A 147 -1.29 -13.61 23.92
N TRP A 148 -1.77 -13.29 25.13
CA TRP A 148 -3.13 -13.58 25.56
C TRP A 148 -3.99 -12.33 25.43
N ILE A 149 -4.83 -12.23 24.41
CA ILE A 149 -5.74 -11.09 24.21
C ILE A 149 -7.10 -11.40 24.86
N PRO A 150 -7.72 -10.49 25.64
CA PRO A 150 -7.36 -9.09 25.88
C PRO A 150 -6.52 -8.83 27.15
N SER A 151 -5.74 -9.80 27.62
CA SER A 151 -4.88 -9.64 28.81
C SER A 151 -3.67 -8.74 28.53
N ASN A 152 -2.97 -8.31 29.59
CA ASN A 152 -1.67 -7.64 29.51
C ASN A 152 -0.48 -8.62 29.46
N ASN A 153 -0.74 -9.93 29.44
CA ASN A 153 0.25 -10.98 29.49
C ASN A 153 0.68 -11.45 28.10
N TYR A 154 1.99 -11.64 27.91
CA TYR A 154 2.54 -12.41 26.79
C TYR A 154 3.82 -13.13 27.21
N ALA A 155 4.09 -14.27 26.59
CA ALA A 155 5.24 -15.11 26.88
C ALA A 155 6.23 -15.13 25.72
N VAL A 156 7.51 -15.28 26.03
CA VAL A 156 8.58 -15.42 25.04
C VAL A 156 9.45 -16.60 25.41
N GLN A 157 9.57 -17.57 24.50
CA GLN A 157 10.43 -18.75 24.63
C GLN A 157 11.79 -18.54 23.97
N ALA A 158 11.85 -17.69 22.95
CA ALA A 158 13.09 -17.34 22.28
C ALA A 158 14.07 -16.69 23.27
N ASP A 159 15.36 -17.01 23.13
CA ASP A 159 16.40 -16.39 23.96
C ASP A 159 16.45 -14.89 23.68
N ILE A 160 16.01 -14.09 24.66
CA ILE A 160 15.93 -12.63 24.56
C ILE A 160 17.31 -12.00 24.30
N ASN A 161 18.41 -12.67 24.64
CA ASN A 161 19.76 -12.17 24.39
C ASN A 161 20.16 -12.24 22.90
N THR A 162 19.28 -12.77 22.04
CA THR A 162 19.47 -12.84 20.59
C THR A 162 18.60 -11.79 19.89
N SER A 163 18.96 -11.44 18.65
CA SER A 163 18.11 -10.58 17.82
C SER A 163 16.72 -11.16 17.63
N TRP A 164 16.61 -12.48 17.48
CA TRP A 164 15.34 -13.19 17.33
C TRP A 164 14.43 -13.01 18.55
N GLY A 165 14.95 -13.24 19.76
CA GLY A 165 14.16 -13.07 20.98
C GLY A 165 13.64 -11.65 21.18
N ARG A 166 14.42 -10.64 20.74
CA ARG A 166 13.95 -9.25 20.71
C ARG A 166 12.79 -9.05 19.73
N ILE A 167 12.90 -9.55 18.50
CA ILE A 167 11.81 -9.41 17.53
C ILE A 167 10.53 -10.07 18.04
N VAL A 168 10.64 -11.23 18.70
CA VAL A 168 9.49 -11.89 19.29
C VAL A 168 8.86 -11.01 20.38
N VAL A 169 9.64 -10.35 21.23
CA VAL A 169 9.09 -9.36 22.19
C VAL A 169 8.38 -8.22 21.47
N ASP A 170 9.00 -7.66 20.42
CA ASP A 170 8.39 -6.57 19.64
C ASP A 170 7.08 -7.04 18.98
N HIS A 171 7.02 -8.28 18.48
CA HIS A 171 5.81 -8.88 17.90
C HIS A 171 4.70 -9.09 18.94
N GLU A 172 5.00 -9.73 20.06
CA GLU A 172 4.00 -9.99 21.10
C GLU A 172 3.50 -8.70 21.77
N LEU A 173 4.37 -7.69 21.90
CA LEU A 173 3.96 -6.37 22.34
C LEU A 173 3.04 -5.69 21.31
N GLY A 174 3.20 -5.98 20.01
CA GLY A 174 2.32 -5.53 18.94
C GLY A 174 0.88 -6.00 19.15
N HIS A 175 0.69 -7.28 19.42
CA HIS A 175 -0.61 -7.84 19.82
C HIS A 175 -1.18 -7.17 21.05
N ARG A 176 -0.34 -6.91 22.07
CA ARG A 176 -0.78 -6.26 23.30
C ARG A 176 -1.35 -4.87 23.05
N ILE A 177 -0.81 -4.13 22.08
CA ILE A 177 -1.29 -2.79 21.73
C ILE A 177 -2.37 -2.79 20.63
N GLY A 178 -2.83 -3.97 20.21
CA GLY A 178 -3.97 -4.14 19.31
C GLY A 178 -3.63 -4.50 17.87
N ALA A 179 -2.36 -4.69 17.52
CA ALA A 179 -2.00 -5.07 16.15
C ALA A 179 -2.37 -6.54 15.86
N PRO A 180 -3.11 -6.83 14.78
CA PRO A 180 -3.29 -8.20 14.29
C PRO A 180 -2.01 -8.71 13.62
N HIS A 181 -1.96 -9.98 13.23
CA HIS A 181 -0.92 -10.45 12.33
C HIS A 181 -1.03 -9.77 10.96
N ALA A 182 0.13 -9.48 10.35
CA ALA A 182 0.21 -8.90 9.02
C ALA A 182 0.39 -9.99 7.96
N ALA A 183 -0.67 -10.22 7.19
CA ALA A 183 -0.72 -11.32 6.24
C ALA A 183 -0.18 -10.95 4.85
N ALA A 184 -0.01 -11.94 3.98
CA ALA A 184 0.22 -11.75 2.55
C ALA A 184 -0.71 -12.62 1.71
N TRP A 185 -1.18 -12.08 0.59
CA TRP A 185 -1.83 -12.86 -0.46
C TRP A 185 -0.77 -13.52 -1.33
N ARG A 186 -0.72 -14.85 -1.34
CA ARG A 186 0.30 -15.64 -2.05
C ARG A 186 -0.35 -16.65 -2.99
N ASN A 187 0.02 -16.56 -4.27
CA ASN A 187 -0.39 -17.51 -5.31
C ASN A 187 0.42 -18.83 -5.24
N VAL A 188 0.44 -19.50 -4.08
CA VAL A 188 1.19 -20.74 -3.89
C VAL A 188 0.47 -21.92 -4.56
N ASP A 189 1.18 -22.67 -5.40
CA ASP A 189 0.70 -23.95 -5.96
C ASP A 189 1.45 -25.11 -5.29
N ASP A 190 0.84 -25.68 -4.25
CA ASP A 190 1.38 -26.76 -3.44
C ASP A 190 0.33 -27.83 -3.07
N SER A 191 0.61 -28.70 -2.10
CA SER A 191 -0.34 -29.74 -1.69
C SER A 191 -1.59 -29.19 -0.98
N ASN A 192 -1.54 -27.95 -0.53
CA ASN A 192 -2.59 -27.32 0.27
C ASN A 192 -3.37 -26.27 -0.52
N HIS A 193 -2.76 -25.67 -1.55
CA HIS A 193 -3.33 -24.58 -2.33
C HIS A 193 -3.07 -24.79 -3.83
N THR A 194 -4.08 -24.51 -4.65
CA THR A 194 -3.94 -24.43 -6.11
C THR A 194 -4.69 -23.18 -6.58
N PRO A 195 -3.99 -22.19 -7.16
CA PRO A 195 -4.62 -20.96 -7.63
C PRO A 195 -5.36 -21.17 -8.96
N TYR A 196 -6.51 -20.53 -9.12
CA TYR A 196 -7.39 -20.63 -10.29
C TYR A 196 -7.81 -19.25 -10.82
N VAL A 197 -8.07 -19.22 -12.13
CA VAL A 197 -8.72 -18.09 -12.79
C VAL A 197 -9.94 -18.59 -13.58
N TYR A 198 -10.96 -17.75 -13.74
CA TYR A 198 -12.12 -18.10 -14.55
C TYR A 198 -11.94 -17.63 -15.99
N ASN A 199 -11.89 -18.58 -16.92
CA ASN A 199 -11.83 -18.30 -18.35
C ASN A 199 -13.25 -18.07 -18.90
N PHE A 200 -13.64 -16.80 -19.03
CA PHE A 200 -14.97 -16.41 -19.49
C PHE A 200 -15.28 -16.83 -20.93
N GLU A 201 -14.28 -16.99 -21.79
CA GLU A 201 -14.49 -17.44 -23.17
C GLU A 201 -14.79 -18.94 -23.24
N ARG A 202 -14.12 -19.73 -22.41
CA ARG A 202 -14.30 -21.18 -22.31
C ARG A 202 -15.41 -21.59 -21.33
N GLY A 203 -15.86 -20.66 -20.49
CA GLY A 203 -16.88 -20.91 -19.47
C GLY A 203 -16.43 -21.89 -18.39
N ARG A 204 -15.15 -21.88 -18.00
CA ARG A 204 -14.58 -22.82 -17.02
C ARG A 204 -13.44 -22.20 -16.21
N TYR A 205 -13.11 -22.82 -15.08
CA TYR A 205 -11.89 -22.53 -14.33
C TYR A 205 -10.67 -23.15 -15.01
N ASP A 206 -9.59 -22.38 -15.13
CA ASP A 206 -8.27 -22.84 -15.55
C ASP A 206 -7.31 -22.64 -14.34
N VAL A 207 -6.29 -23.51 -14.19
CA VAL A 207 -5.24 -23.33 -13.16
C VAL A 207 -4.45 -22.07 -13.52
N TYR A 208 -4.17 -21.24 -12.52
CA TYR A 208 -3.43 -20.00 -12.72
C TYR A 208 -1.98 -20.29 -13.13
N ASP A 209 -1.50 -19.44 -14.03
CA ASP A 209 -0.14 -19.47 -14.58
C ASP A 209 0.19 -18.03 -14.98
N ALA A 210 1.15 -17.42 -14.30
CA ALA A 210 1.47 -16.01 -14.51
C ALA A 210 1.93 -15.70 -15.95
N GLY A 211 2.57 -16.67 -16.62
CA GLY A 211 3.02 -16.52 -18.01
C GLY A 211 1.87 -16.51 -19.03
N GLN A 212 0.76 -17.20 -18.73
CA GLN A 212 -0.43 -17.26 -19.59
C GLN A 212 -1.47 -16.19 -19.22
N HIS A 213 -1.62 -15.89 -17.93
CA HIS A 213 -2.71 -15.09 -17.40
C HIS A 213 -2.28 -13.69 -16.94
N GLY A 214 -0.98 -13.38 -16.97
CA GLY A 214 -0.42 -12.15 -16.40
C GLY A 214 -0.31 -12.20 -14.89
N ASN A 215 0.21 -11.13 -14.27
CA ASN A 215 0.23 -11.01 -12.80
C ASN A 215 -1.19 -10.74 -12.28
N GLN A 216 -1.68 -11.61 -11.40
CA GLN A 216 -2.97 -11.47 -10.72
C GLN A 216 -2.76 -11.80 -9.24
N PRO A 217 -2.54 -10.82 -8.37
CA PRO A 217 -2.11 -11.09 -6.98
C PRO A 217 -3.18 -11.79 -6.13
N THR A 218 -4.48 -11.71 -6.49
CA THR A 218 -5.56 -12.38 -5.72
C THR A 218 -6.42 -13.32 -6.55
N THR A 219 -5.80 -14.40 -7.06
CA THR A 219 -6.52 -15.46 -7.77
C THR A 219 -7.50 -16.22 -6.86
N LEU A 220 -8.34 -17.09 -7.44
CA LEU A 220 -9.24 -17.94 -6.67
C LEU A 220 -8.48 -19.13 -6.07
N GLY A 221 -8.60 -19.37 -4.76
CA GLY A 221 -7.80 -20.40 -4.09
C GLY A 221 -6.40 -19.91 -3.68
N VAL A 222 -6.21 -18.60 -3.66
CA VAL A 222 -5.01 -17.94 -3.12
C VAL A 222 -4.88 -18.21 -1.61
N HIS A 223 -3.64 -18.38 -1.15
CA HIS A 223 -3.32 -18.52 0.27
C HIS A 223 -3.17 -17.14 0.90
N ARG A 224 -3.99 -16.83 1.91
CA ARG A 224 -3.77 -15.67 2.80
C ARG A 224 -2.86 -16.11 3.94
N ASP A 225 -1.55 -16.05 3.70
CA ASP A 225 -0.53 -16.44 4.68
C ASP A 225 -0.50 -15.43 5.82
N GLU A 226 -0.98 -15.84 7.00
CA GLU A 226 -1.16 -14.99 8.18
C GLU A 226 0.13 -14.29 8.62
N TYR A 227 1.29 -14.92 8.44
CA TYR A 227 2.62 -14.38 8.76
C TYR A 227 3.42 -14.08 7.49
N GLY A 228 2.73 -13.85 6.38
CA GLY A 228 3.32 -13.76 5.05
C GLY A 228 3.94 -12.41 4.71
N ASN A 229 3.69 -11.35 5.49
CA ASN A 229 4.24 -10.03 5.19
C ASN A 229 5.70 -9.90 5.68
N PRO A 230 6.69 -9.81 4.78
CA PRO A 230 8.10 -9.77 5.16
C PRO A 230 8.60 -8.37 5.54
N PHE A 231 7.74 -7.36 5.44
CA PHE A 231 8.04 -5.97 5.77
C PHE A 231 7.50 -5.57 7.14
N ASP A 232 6.74 -6.45 7.80
CA ASP A 232 6.06 -6.12 9.04
C ASP A 232 6.56 -6.99 10.20
N VAL A 233 6.66 -6.38 11.39
CA VAL A 233 6.96 -7.12 12.62
C VAL A 233 5.84 -8.11 12.93
N MET A 234 4.59 -7.78 12.60
CA MET A 234 3.41 -8.61 12.80
C MET A 234 3.23 -9.68 11.72
N GLY A 235 4.02 -9.64 10.66
CA GLY A 235 3.99 -10.63 9.60
C GLY A 235 5.02 -11.71 9.86
N ASN A 236 6.08 -11.76 9.07
CA ASN A 236 7.08 -12.81 9.13
C ASN A 236 8.06 -12.71 10.32
N ILE A 237 7.63 -12.12 11.45
CA ILE A 237 8.44 -11.86 12.65
C ILE A 237 9.79 -11.27 12.24
N SER A 238 9.72 -10.12 11.57
CA SER A 238 10.87 -9.43 10.96
C SER A 238 11.26 -8.19 11.77
N HIS A 239 12.36 -7.53 11.39
CA HIS A 239 12.68 -6.18 11.88
C HIS A 239 11.88 -5.08 11.15
N GLY A 240 10.86 -5.48 10.39
CA GLY A 240 9.97 -4.59 9.66
C GLY A 240 9.16 -3.68 10.57
N HIS A 241 8.78 -2.52 10.05
CA HIS A 241 7.88 -1.59 10.72
C HIS A 241 6.42 -2.00 10.48
N PHE A 242 5.51 -1.57 11.37
CA PHE A 242 4.07 -1.70 11.14
C PHE A 242 3.69 -0.98 9.83
N SER A 243 2.79 -1.58 9.06
CA SER A 243 2.25 -0.99 7.83
C SER A 243 1.40 0.25 8.15
N VAL A 244 1.17 1.07 7.12
CA VAL A 244 0.23 2.18 7.15
C VAL A 244 -1.16 1.70 7.56
N HIS A 245 -1.56 0.48 7.14
CA HIS A 245 -2.86 -0.08 7.47
C HIS A 245 -3.03 -0.24 8.98
N GLU A 246 -2.12 -0.96 9.67
CA GLU A 246 -2.23 -1.11 11.13
C GLU A 246 -2.05 0.23 11.86
N LYS A 247 -1.12 1.07 11.38
CA LYS A 247 -0.88 2.40 11.97
C LYS A 247 -2.11 3.30 11.92
N LEU A 248 -2.92 3.21 10.86
CA LEU A 248 -4.14 3.99 10.69
C LEU A 248 -5.31 3.36 11.47
N ASN A 249 -5.57 2.09 11.23
CA ASN A 249 -6.82 1.43 11.60
C ASN A 249 -6.81 0.84 13.01
N ASP A 250 -5.68 0.26 13.44
CA ASP A 250 -5.60 -0.48 14.71
C ASP A 250 -4.89 0.32 15.81
N LEU A 251 -3.82 1.03 15.45
CA LEU A 251 -2.94 1.71 16.41
C LEU A 251 -3.21 3.21 16.51
N HIS A 252 -3.86 3.78 15.51
CA HIS A 252 -4.19 5.21 15.38
C HIS A 252 -2.98 6.15 15.45
N TRP A 253 -1.78 5.67 15.09
CA TRP A 253 -0.56 6.47 14.98
C TRP A 253 -0.54 7.37 13.75
N LEU A 254 -1.33 7.02 12.74
CA LEU A 254 -1.63 7.87 11.58
C LEU A 254 -3.11 8.29 11.60
N SER A 255 -3.39 9.39 10.91
CA SER A 255 -4.73 9.93 10.73
C SER A 255 -5.21 9.79 9.28
N ASP A 256 -6.51 9.94 9.06
CA ASP A 256 -7.11 9.95 7.72
C ASP A 256 -6.56 11.08 6.83
N THR A 257 -5.99 12.16 7.39
CA THR A 257 -5.32 13.20 6.59
C THR A 257 -3.94 12.78 6.09
N GLN A 258 -3.33 11.81 6.78
CA GLN A 258 -2.00 11.28 6.49
C GLN A 258 -2.03 10.02 5.63
N ALA A 259 -3.15 9.30 5.64
CA ALA A 259 -3.45 8.19 4.73
C ALA A 259 -4.87 8.33 4.14
N PRO A 260 -5.14 9.40 3.38
CA PRO A 260 -6.49 9.75 2.92
C PRO A 260 -7.06 8.76 1.93
N ASP A 261 -8.39 8.76 1.89
CA ASP A 261 -9.22 7.99 0.97
C ASP A 261 -9.19 8.62 -0.44
N LEU A 262 -8.71 7.87 -1.44
CA LEU A 262 -8.63 8.30 -2.84
C LEU A 262 -9.99 8.61 -3.42
N ASP A 263 -11.07 7.97 -2.94
CA ASP A 263 -12.43 8.27 -3.40
C ASP A 263 -12.82 9.73 -3.09
N GLN A 264 -12.12 10.37 -2.15
CA GLN A 264 -12.29 11.78 -1.79
C GLN A 264 -11.29 12.70 -2.49
N LEU A 265 -10.10 12.20 -2.83
CA LEU A 265 -9.03 12.97 -3.47
C LEU A 265 -9.18 13.05 -4.99
N GLY A 266 -9.63 11.96 -5.62
CA GLY A 266 -9.68 11.81 -7.07
C GLY A 266 -8.32 11.56 -7.72
N GLU A 267 -8.26 11.75 -9.03
CA GLU A 267 -7.06 11.57 -9.85
C GLU A 267 -5.97 12.61 -9.53
N GLY A 268 -4.70 12.24 -9.69
CA GLY A 268 -3.60 13.17 -9.51
C GLY A 268 -2.23 12.53 -9.44
N VAL A 269 -1.24 13.36 -9.11
CA VAL A 269 0.11 12.90 -8.75
C VAL A 269 0.28 13.10 -7.26
N PHE A 270 0.51 12.01 -6.54
CA PHE A 270 0.65 11.97 -5.10
C PHE A 270 2.08 11.69 -4.72
N ARG A 271 2.61 12.49 -3.81
CA ARG A 271 3.90 12.22 -3.18
C ARG A 271 3.67 11.50 -1.86
N ILE A 272 4.09 10.24 -1.78
CA ILE A 272 3.94 9.39 -0.60
C ILE A 272 5.30 9.28 0.07
N TYR A 273 5.40 9.71 1.33
CA TYR A 273 6.63 9.65 2.12
C TYR A 273 6.72 8.35 2.89
N ALA A 274 7.95 7.89 3.08
CA ALA A 274 8.20 6.71 3.88
C ALA A 274 7.82 6.94 5.34
N HIS A 275 7.13 5.98 5.94
CA HIS A 275 6.66 6.06 7.33
C HIS A 275 7.62 5.39 8.33
N ASP A 276 8.77 4.90 7.86
CA ASP A 276 9.69 4.04 8.60
C ASP A 276 11.09 4.62 8.81
N ASP A 277 11.34 5.88 8.42
CA ASP A 277 12.66 6.55 8.57
C ASP A 277 12.73 7.54 9.75
N ARG A 278 12.10 7.20 10.88
CA ARG A 278 12.01 8.15 12.01
C ARG A 278 13.26 8.10 12.88
N ALA A 279 13.94 9.25 12.98
CA ALA A 279 15.04 9.44 13.91
C ALA A 279 14.54 9.47 15.36
N VAL A 280 14.97 8.47 16.14
CA VAL A 280 14.62 8.34 17.56
C VAL A 280 15.43 9.32 18.41
N THR A 281 14.81 9.84 19.47
CA THR A 281 15.46 10.71 20.46
C THR A 281 15.09 10.28 21.88
N TYR A 282 15.94 10.60 22.85
CA TYR A 282 15.78 10.24 24.26
C TYR A 282 15.71 11.48 25.15
N ASP A 283 14.63 11.60 25.91
CA ASP A 283 14.49 12.59 26.97
C ASP A 283 14.98 11.99 28.29
N SER A 284 16.19 12.38 28.70
CA SER A 284 16.80 11.90 29.95
C SER A 284 16.14 12.41 31.22
N ASP A 285 15.42 13.54 31.16
CA ASP A 285 14.80 14.14 32.34
C ASP A 285 13.53 13.36 32.74
N ASN A 286 12.82 12.82 31.74
CA ASN A 286 11.61 12.03 31.93
C ASN A 286 11.80 10.52 31.71
N ASP A 287 12.96 10.10 31.23
CA ASP A 287 13.26 8.74 30.77
C ASP A 287 12.23 8.29 29.73
N LEU A 288 12.14 9.02 28.61
CA LEU A 288 11.22 8.73 27.50
C LEU A 288 11.95 8.59 26.18
N TYR A 289 11.54 7.61 25.37
CA TYR A 289 11.88 7.56 23.96
C TYR A 289 10.80 8.24 23.13
N GLY A 290 11.23 8.98 22.12
CA GLY A 290 10.39 9.71 21.18
C GLY A 290 11.08 9.81 19.83
N VAL A 291 10.66 10.75 18.99
CA VAL A 291 11.31 11.01 17.69
C VAL A 291 11.63 12.49 17.52
N GLU A 292 12.67 12.81 16.74
CA GLU A 292 13.05 14.21 16.46
C GLU A 292 11.92 14.99 15.77
N ALA A 293 11.17 14.32 14.89
CA ALA A 293 9.97 14.83 14.26
C ALA A 293 8.93 13.71 14.13
N GLY A 294 7.75 13.93 14.73
CA GLY A 294 6.61 13.04 14.57
C GLY A 294 6.06 13.03 13.15
N TYR A 295 4.97 12.29 12.94
CA TYR A 295 4.26 12.33 11.66
C TYR A 295 3.66 13.71 11.43
N ALA A 296 4.18 14.43 10.43
CA ALA A 296 3.63 15.72 10.03
C ALA A 296 2.18 15.57 9.55
N ALA A 297 1.28 16.44 10.02
CA ALA A 297 -0.16 16.32 9.79
C ALA A 297 -0.58 16.60 8.33
N ASP A 298 0.25 17.30 7.56
CA ASP A 298 0.04 17.70 6.17
C ASP A 298 0.86 16.86 5.17
N VAL A 299 1.40 15.72 5.63
CA VAL A 299 2.23 14.81 4.83
C VAL A 299 1.48 13.50 4.60
N LEU A 300 1.51 13.02 3.35
CA LEU A 300 0.96 11.73 2.96
C LEU A 300 1.98 10.61 3.23
N TYR A 301 1.63 9.67 4.09
CA TYR A 301 2.39 8.45 4.36
C TYR A 301 1.81 7.22 3.67
N GLY A 302 0.57 7.33 3.20
CA GLY A 302 -0.07 6.34 2.35
C GLY A 302 -1.33 6.89 1.71
N LEU A 303 -2.05 6.01 1.03
CA LEU A 303 -3.37 6.26 0.48
C LEU A 303 -4.26 5.07 0.79
N THR A 304 -5.55 5.29 0.95
CA THR A 304 -6.54 4.22 1.08
C THR A 304 -7.61 4.36 0.01
N TYR A 305 -8.34 3.30 -0.31
CA TYR A 305 -9.61 3.38 -1.02
C TYR A 305 -10.42 2.12 -0.79
N ARG A 306 -11.70 2.16 -1.16
CA ARG A 306 -12.56 0.97 -1.11
C ARG A 306 -13.09 0.62 -2.48
N ARG A 307 -13.19 -0.68 -2.73
CA ARG A 307 -13.71 -1.21 -3.98
C ARG A 307 -14.79 -2.27 -3.76
N GLN A 308 -15.66 -2.43 -4.75
CA GLN A 308 -16.59 -3.56 -4.77
C GLN A 308 -15.84 -4.80 -5.27
N ALA A 309 -16.01 -5.93 -4.59
CA ALA A 309 -15.50 -7.21 -5.04
C ALA A 309 -16.58 -8.28 -4.82
N GLU A 310 -16.26 -9.51 -5.12
CA GLU A 310 -17.05 -10.66 -4.69
C GLU A 310 -16.18 -11.75 -4.08
N GLU A 311 -16.69 -12.37 -3.03
CA GLU A 311 -16.02 -13.45 -2.32
C GLU A 311 -16.84 -14.73 -2.47
N TYR A 312 -16.20 -15.83 -2.83
CA TYR A 312 -16.85 -17.14 -2.80
C TYR A 312 -17.00 -17.63 -1.36
N THR A 313 -18.23 -17.85 -0.93
CA THR A 313 -18.50 -18.33 0.42
C THR A 313 -18.85 -19.83 0.40
N PRO A 314 -18.00 -20.75 0.93
CA PRO A 314 -18.21 -22.20 0.82
C PRO A 314 -19.56 -22.66 1.38
N HIS A 315 -19.96 -22.14 2.55
CA HIS A 315 -21.24 -22.52 3.18
C HIS A 315 -22.49 -22.04 2.42
N ARG A 316 -22.34 -21.09 1.47
CA ARG A 316 -23.43 -20.61 0.61
C ARG A 316 -23.37 -21.19 -0.80
N GLY A 317 -22.24 -21.77 -1.20
CA GLY A 317 -22.02 -22.31 -2.54
C GLY A 317 -22.15 -21.27 -3.66
N ARG A 318 -21.84 -19.99 -3.38
CA ARG A 318 -21.97 -18.88 -4.34
C ARG A 318 -21.08 -17.70 -3.95
N TYR A 319 -20.81 -16.84 -4.93
CA TYR A 319 -20.21 -15.53 -4.71
C TYR A 319 -21.18 -14.57 -4.01
N THR A 320 -20.65 -13.73 -3.14
CA THR A 320 -21.37 -12.60 -2.57
C THR A 320 -20.56 -11.32 -2.69
N THR A 321 -21.24 -10.21 -3.01
CA THR A 321 -20.60 -8.90 -3.06
C THR A 321 -20.03 -8.54 -1.70
N VAL A 322 -18.79 -8.11 -1.69
CA VAL A 322 -18.07 -7.58 -0.53
C VAL A 322 -17.48 -6.21 -0.86
N THR A 323 -17.09 -5.46 0.16
CA THR A 323 -16.29 -4.24 0.00
C THR A 323 -14.92 -4.55 0.54
N GLN A 324 -13.90 -4.29 -0.28
CA GLN A 324 -12.50 -4.51 0.04
C GLN A 324 -11.84 -3.16 0.28
N GLU A 325 -10.95 -3.09 1.26
CA GLU A 325 -10.11 -1.93 1.51
C GLU A 325 -8.72 -2.16 0.93
N ILE A 326 -8.22 -1.19 0.18
CA ILE A 326 -6.87 -1.17 -0.32
C ILE A 326 -6.09 -0.07 0.41
N THR A 327 -4.90 -0.41 0.90
CA THR A 327 -3.93 0.56 1.42
C THR A 327 -2.68 0.55 0.54
N ILE A 328 -2.17 1.73 0.22
CA ILE A 328 -0.97 1.94 -0.59
C ILE A 328 0.06 2.62 0.31
N GLU A 329 1.28 2.09 0.36
CA GLU A 329 2.35 2.68 1.15
C GLU A 329 3.71 2.68 0.43
N TYR A 330 4.61 3.49 0.97
CA TYR A 330 6.00 3.54 0.59
C TYR A 330 6.88 3.34 1.83
N ARG A 331 7.98 2.61 1.65
CA ARG A 331 8.96 2.30 2.69
C ARG A 331 10.36 2.71 2.25
N THR A 332 11.18 3.07 3.22
CA THR A 332 12.53 3.60 2.96
C THR A 332 13.41 2.55 2.30
N GLY A 333 14.14 2.96 1.26
CA GLY A 333 15.06 2.09 0.53
C GLY A 333 14.39 1.10 -0.42
N ARG A 334 13.06 1.16 -0.58
CA ARG A 334 12.32 0.41 -1.60
C ARG A 334 12.27 1.19 -2.90
N ASP A 335 12.10 0.47 -4.00
CA ASP A 335 12.06 0.98 -5.37
C ASP A 335 10.66 1.03 -5.98
N GLY A 336 9.63 0.96 -5.13
CA GLY A 336 8.24 1.01 -5.56
C GLY A 336 7.27 1.20 -4.39
N VAL A 337 5.97 1.09 -4.69
CA VAL A 337 4.89 1.14 -3.69
C VAL A 337 4.37 -0.26 -3.39
N GLN A 338 3.94 -0.47 -2.15
CA GLN A 338 3.33 -1.71 -1.70
C GLN A 338 1.81 -1.54 -1.63
N PHE A 339 1.08 -2.59 -1.98
CA PHE A 339 -0.39 -2.61 -1.92
C PHE A 339 -0.84 -3.64 -0.89
N TYR A 340 -1.83 -3.28 -0.10
CA TYR A 340 -2.42 -4.12 0.93
C TYR A 340 -3.91 -4.26 0.64
N LEU A 341 -4.39 -5.49 0.55
CA LEU A 341 -5.81 -5.81 0.42
C LEU A 341 -6.31 -6.40 1.74
N ASP A 342 -7.22 -5.68 2.40
CA ASP A 342 -7.79 -6.04 3.71
C ASP A 342 -6.68 -6.39 4.72
N GLY A 343 -5.69 -5.49 4.81
CA GLY A 343 -4.53 -5.59 5.69
C GLY A 343 -3.45 -6.60 5.27
N ALA A 344 -3.64 -7.33 4.17
CA ALA A 344 -2.67 -8.31 3.69
C ALA A 344 -1.93 -7.81 2.44
N ILE A 345 -0.59 -7.87 2.43
CA ILE A 345 0.22 -7.39 1.31
C ILE A 345 -0.04 -8.22 0.03
N LEU A 346 -0.18 -7.53 -1.10
CA LEU A 346 -0.26 -8.10 -2.44
C LEU A 346 1.14 -8.33 -3.01
N ASP A 347 1.30 -9.44 -3.72
CA ASP A 347 2.53 -9.72 -4.46
C ASP A 347 2.48 -9.10 -5.87
N MET A 348 3.07 -7.93 -6.01
CA MET A 348 3.00 -7.14 -7.24
C MET A 348 4.15 -7.42 -8.21
N ASP A 349 5.16 -8.15 -7.75
CA ASP A 349 6.35 -8.49 -8.52
C ASP A 349 6.68 -9.99 -8.41
N PRO A 350 6.30 -10.80 -9.43
CA PRO A 350 6.57 -12.23 -9.41
C PRO A 350 8.05 -12.58 -9.62
N GLU A 351 8.96 -11.61 -9.85
CA GLU A 351 10.39 -11.89 -10.03
C GLU A 351 11.04 -12.52 -8.78
N GLY A 352 10.57 -12.13 -7.60
CA GLY A 352 11.13 -12.59 -6.32
C GLY A 352 10.69 -13.97 -5.84
N ASP A 353 10.10 -14.77 -6.73
CA ASP A 353 9.53 -16.09 -6.46
C ASP A 353 8.41 -16.10 -5.39
N GLN A 354 7.95 -17.29 -5.00
CA GLN A 354 6.84 -17.43 -4.06
C GLN A 354 7.27 -17.48 -2.59
N ASP A 355 8.54 -17.27 -2.24
CA ASP A 355 9.04 -17.35 -0.87
C ASP A 355 8.32 -16.35 0.05
N ARG A 356 7.97 -16.79 1.26
CA ARG A 356 7.30 -15.93 2.26
C ARG A 356 8.18 -14.77 2.74
N ASN A 357 9.49 -14.93 2.64
CA ASN A 357 10.49 -13.91 2.97
C ASN A 357 10.81 -13.02 1.76
N ASN A 358 10.22 -13.28 0.58
CA ASN A 358 10.48 -12.48 -0.62
C ASN A 358 10.12 -11.02 -0.37
N GLN A 359 11.15 -10.17 -0.43
CA GLN A 359 11.05 -8.73 -0.35
C GLN A 359 11.15 -8.10 -1.75
N GLU A 360 10.47 -8.63 -2.75
CA GLU A 360 10.27 -8.01 -4.07
C GLU A 360 8.77 -8.18 -4.31
N ARG A 361 7.98 -7.23 -3.81
CA ARG A 361 6.50 -7.29 -3.82
C ARG A 361 5.88 -5.94 -4.18
N GLU A 362 6.70 -4.99 -4.60
CA GLU A 362 6.30 -3.64 -4.96
C GLU A 362 5.80 -3.56 -6.39
N LEU A 363 4.98 -2.55 -6.65
CA LEU A 363 4.94 -1.95 -7.98
C LEU A 363 6.15 -1.04 -8.13
N GLU A 364 7.17 -1.51 -8.86
CA GLU A 364 8.43 -0.76 -9.05
C GLU A 364 8.25 0.56 -9.83
N VAL A 365 9.22 1.46 -9.67
CA VAL A 365 9.36 2.68 -10.49
C VAL A 365 9.36 2.35 -11.98
N GLY A 366 8.55 3.10 -12.73
CA GLY A 366 8.36 2.93 -14.16
C GLY A 366 7.31 1.88 -14.53
N ARG A 367 6.73 1.18 -13.55
CA ARG A 367 5.64 0.23 -13.75
C ARG A 367 4.27 0.89 -13.50
N SER A 368 3.25 0.24 -14.03
CA SER A 368 1.85 0.60 -13.84
C SER A 368 1.03 -0.64 -13.56
N ILE A 369 -0.07 -0.49 -12.81
CA ILE A 369 -1.06 -1.54 -12.62
C ILE A 369 -2.46 -0.92 -12.53
N ARG A 370 -3.48 -1.71 -12.87
CA ARG A 370 -4.88 -1.33 -12.68
C ARG A 370 -5.44 -2.10 -11.49
N ASP A 371 -6.26 -1.44 -10.69
CA ASP A 371 -6.94 -2.06 -9.56
C ASP A 371 -7.75 -3.32 -9.98
N ILE A 372 -8.35 -3.29 -11.17
CA ILE A 372 -9.06 -4.45 -11.74
C ILE A 372 -8.15 -5.66 -12.01
N ASP A 373 -6.83 -5.45 -12.18
CA ASP A 373 -5.84 -6.52 -12.36
C ASP A 373 -5.51 -7.25 -11.05
N PHE A 374 -5.91 -6.71 -9.88
CA PHE A 374 -5.74 -7.42 -8.62
C PHE A 374 -6.63 -8.67 -8.53
N ALA A 375 -7.58 -8.83 -9.46
CA ALA A 375 -8.78 -9.66 -9.42
C ALA A 375 -9.90 -9.06 -8.55
N THR A 376 -11.15 -9.20 -9.02
CA THR A 376 -12.37 -8.71 -8.38
C THR A 376 -13.19 -9.81 -7.71
N SER A 377 -12.79 -11.06 -7.91
CA SER A 377 -13.47 -12.25 -7.39
C SER A 377 -12.44 -13.09 -6.64
N VAL A 378 -12.62 -13.26 -5.33
CA VAL A 378 -11.63 -13.91 -4.46
C VAL A 378 -12.22 -15.13 -3.74
N TYR A 379 -11.34 -16.05 -3.39
CA TYR A 379 -11.61 -17.14 -2.47
C TYR A 379 -10.33 -17.44 -1.70
N GLN A 380 -10.39 -17.27 -0.38
CA GLN A 380 -9.33 -17.72 0.52
C GLN A 380 -9.49 -19.22 0.77
N GLY A 381 -8.54 -20.01 0.29
CA GLY A 381 -8.54 -21.46 0.52
C GLY A 381 -8.35 -21.81 1.99
N ASN A 382 -8.99 -22.89 2.44
CA ASN A 382 -8.58 -23.57 3.67
C ASN A 382 -7.44 -24.54 3.33
N GLU A 383 -6.54 -24.82 4.28
CA GLU A 383 -5.46 -25.78 4.06
C GLU A 383 -5.98 -27.14 3.60
N GLY A 384 -5.52 -27.59 2.42
CA GLY A 384 -5.88 -28.89 1.85
C GLY A 384 -7.27 -28.95 1.20
N GLU A 385 -7.99 -27.83 1.15
CA GLU A 385 -9.27 -27.70 0.45
C GLU A 385 -9.04 -27.16 -0.98
N ASP A 386 -9.25 -28.02 -1.97
CA ASP A 386 -9.22 -27.62 -3.37
C ASP A 386 -10.48 -26.81 -3.73
N PHE A 387 -10.31 -25.61 -4.30
CA PHE A 387 -11.43 -24.72 -4.65
C PHE A 387 -12.46 -25.38 -5.58
N LEU A 388 -12.03 -26.20 -6.55
CA LEU A 388 -12.95 -26.86 -7.49
C LEU A 388 -13.76 -27.96 -6.82
N SER A 389 -13.28 -28.52 -5.70
CA SER A 389 -14.06 -29.48 -4.90
C SER A 389 -15.35 -28.87 -4.34
N LEU A 390 -15.42 -27.54 -4.24
CA LEU A 390 -16.59 -26.79 -3.79
C LEU A 390 -17.65 -26.59 -4.87
N ASN A 391 -17.39 -27.04 -6.11
CA ASN A 391 -18.24 -26.85 -7.29
C ASN A 391 -18.74 -25.39 -7.43
N PRO A 392 -17.82 -24.40 -7.46
CA PRO A 392 -18.18 -23.00 -7.48
C PRO A 392 -18.93 -22.62 -8.76
N THR A 393 -19.95 -21.75 -8.64
CA THR A 393 -20.61 -21.12 -9.80
C THR A 393 -19.62 -20.25 -10.57
N ALA A 394 -19.91 -19.83 -11.81
CA ALA A 394 -19.08 -18.82 -12.47
C ALA A 394 -19.10 -17.49 -11.67
N PRO A 395 -17.95 -16.79 -11.51
CA PRO A 395 -17.93 -15.41 -11.03
C PRO A 395 -18.55 -14.48 -12.08
N ARG A 396 -18.86 -13.25 -11.67
CA ARG A 396 -19.17 -12.17 -12.60
C ARG A 396 -17.91 -11.70 -13.31
N ARG A 397 -18.06 -11.11 -14.50
CA ARG A 397 -16.93 -10.47 -15.18
C ARG A 397 -16.42 -9.31 -14.30
N PRO A 398 -15.11 -9.02 -14.27
CA PRO A 398 -14.58 -7.96 -13.40
C PRO A 398 -15.33 -6.62 -13.51
N TRP A 399 -15.67 -6.20 -14.72
CA TRP A 399 -16.42 -4.96 -14.97
C TRP A 399 -17.91 -4.99 -14.58
N GLU A 400 -18.48 -6.18 -14.40
CA GLU A 400 -19.83 -6.34 -13.84
C GLU A 400 -19.83 -6.22 -12.31
N VAL A 401 -18.64 -6.33 -11.69
CA VAL A 401 -18.41 -6.09 -10.26
C VAL A 401 -18.01 -4.63 -10.04
N MET A 402 -17.06 -4.14 -10.84
CA MET A 402 -16.50 -2.78 -10.77
C MET A 402 -16.50 -2.13 -12.14
N ARG A 403 -17.39 -1.16 -12.35
CA ARG A 403 -17.45 -0.45 -13.64
C ARG A 403 -16.30 0.54 -13.83
N GLU A 404 -15.86 1.14 -12.73
CA GLU A 404 -14.74 2.08 -12.66
C GLU A 404 -13.66 1.49 -11.75
N TRP A 405 -12.39 1.80 -12.02
CA TRP A 405 -11.25 1.35 -11.22
C TRP A 405 -10.10 2.35 -11.30
N TYR A 406 -9.18 2.26 -10.34
CA TYR A 406 -7.98 3.09 -10.33
C TYR A 406 -6.86 2.52 -11.20
N GLU A 407 -6.07 3.41 -11.79
CA GLU A 407 -4.82 3.10 -12.47
C GLU A 407 -3.67 3.75 -11.72
N PHE A 408 -2.65 2.96 -11.40
CA PHE A 408 -1.49 3.40 -10.65
C PHE A 408 -0.26 3.39 -11.56
N SER A 409 0.60 4.40 -11.48
CA SER A 409 1.90 4.42 -12.16
C SER A 409 2.95 5.06 -11.28
N VAL A 410 4.05 4.35 -11.02
CA VAL A 410 5.11 4.83 -10.14
C VAL A 410 6.13 5.61 -10.95
N LEU A 411 6.26 6.91 -10.68
CA LEU A 411 7.10 7.79 -11.49
C LEU A 411 8.58 7.73 -11.11
N GLY A 412 8.86 7.70 -9.81
CA GLY A 412 10.21 7.82 -9.31
C GLY A 412 10.30 8.01 -7.81
N LEU A 413 11.51 7.83 -7.29
CA LEU A 413 11.87 8.07 -5.89
C LEU A 413 12.52 9.44 -5.72
N GLY A 414 12.46 9.96 -4.51
CA GLY A 414 13.23 11.14 -4.10
C GLY A 414 13.45 11.19 -2.60
N SER A 415 14.10 12.26 -2.16
CA SER A 415 14.22 12.60 -0.74
C SER A 415 14.30 14.11 -0.56
N ASP A 416 13.76 14.59 0.55
CA ASP A 416 13.89 15.98 0.96
C ASP A 416 14.03 16.09 2.49
N ALA A 417 13.72 17.26 3.07
CA ALA A 417 13.84 17.49 4.51
C ALA A 417 12.80 16.72 5.35
N ILE A 418 11.74 16.19 4.75
CA ILE A 418 10.72 15.38 5.42
C ILE A 418 11.16 13.92 5.49
N GLY A 419 11.74 13.41 4.40
CA GLY A 419 12.21 12.02 4.30
C GLY A 419 12.33 11.55 2.86
N SER A 420 12.52 10.23 2.68
CA SER A 420 12.40 9.59 1.38
C SER A 420 10.93 9.54 0.93
N TYR A 421 10.70 9.62 -0.38
CA TYR A 421 9.35 9.59 -0.96
C TYR A 421 9.32 8.89 -2.32
N VAL A 422 8.11 8.54 -2.74
CA VAL A 422 7.77 8.08 -4.09
C VAL A 422 6.67 8.97 -4.68
N ASP A 423 6.80 9.32 -5.96
CA ASP A 423 5.76 10.02 -6.71
C ASP A 423 4.90 8.97 -7.46
N LEU A 424 3.60 8.91 -7.15
CA LEU A 424 2.62 7.98 -7.69
C LEU A 424 1.55 8.73 -8.49
N VAL A 425 1.37 8.38 -9.77
CA VAL A 425 0.20 8.83 -10.55
C VAL A 425 -0.96 7.91 -10.25
N VAL A 426 -2.11 8.50 -9.96
CA VAL A 426 -3.39 7.82 -9.83
C VAL A 426 -4.34 8.40 -10.88
N GLY A 427 -4.89 7.54 -11.72
CA GLY A 427 -6.00 7.86 -12.62
C GLY A 427 -7.21 6.98 -12.35
N VAL A 428 -8.33 7.30 -12.98
CA VAL A 428 -9.56 6.50 -12.98
C VAL A 428 -9.83 6.06 -14.42
N SER A 429 -10.25 4.81 -14.58
CA SER A 429 -10.70 4.25 -15.85
C SER A 429 -12.11 3.67 -15.70
N ASP A 430 -12.87 3.64 -16.80
CA ASP A 430 -14.17 2.96 -16.90
C ASP A 430 -14.07 1.87 -17.96
N PHE A 431 -14.75 0.74 -17.72
CA PHE A 431 -15.00 -0.31 -18.69
C PHE A 431 -15.42 0.19 -20.07
N VAL A 432 -16.24 1.24 -20.12
CA VAL A 432 -16.68 1.84 -21.38
C VAL A 432 -15.49 2.31 -22.20
N ILE A 433 -14.49 2.95 -21.59
CA ILE A 433 -13.31 3.49 -22.28
C ILE A 433 -12.44 2.34 -22.82
N GLU A 434 -12.16 1.32 -22.01
CA GLU A 434 -11.32 0.19 -22.46
C GLU A 434 -11.98 -0.67 -23.55
N ASN A 435 -13.31 -0.66 -23.61
CA ASN A 435 -14.10 -1.41 -24.60
C ASN A 435 -14.75 -0.49 -25.64
N ALA A 436 -14.37 0.78 -25.66
CA ALA A 436 -14.83 1.77 -26.61
C ALA A 436 -14.30 1.43 -28.01
N VAL A 437 -14.84 2.13 -29.01
CA VAL A 437 -14.32 2.05 -30.36
C VAL A 437 -12.87 2.54 -30.33
N ALA A 438 -11.90 1.68 -30.62
CA ALA A 438 -10.49 2.08 -30.61
C ALA A 438 -10.24 3.36 -31.45
N GLY A 439 -9.59 4.35 -30.84
CA GLY A 439 -9.39 5.70 -31.39
C GLY A 439 -10.45 6.72 -31.01
N ASP A 440 -11.55 6.32 -30.35
CA ASP A 440 -12.50 7.19 -29.68
C ASP A 440 -11.83 7.82 -28.46
N LEU A 441 -11.50 9.11 -28.57
CA LEU A 441 -10.72 9.87 -27.58
C LEU A 441 -11.63 10.76 -26.71
N ASN A 442 -12.93 10.85 -27.02
CA ASN A 442 -13.90 11.61 -26.24
C ASN A 442 -14.90 10.72 -25.48
N ASP A 443 -14.80 9.39 -25.65
CA ASP A 443 -15.62 8.37 -25.00
C ASP A 443 -17.13 8.51 -25.27
N ASP A 444 -17.50 8.94 -26.48
CA ASP A 444 -18.91 9.04 -26.89
C ASP A 444 -19.44 7.78 -27.63
N GLY A 445 -18.57 6.77 -27.77
CA GLY A 445 -18.84 5.49 -28.41
C GLY A 445 -18.70 5.52 -29.94
N VAL A 446 -18.27 6.63 -30.55
CA VAL A 446 -18.11 6.76 -32.00
C VAL A 446 -16.82 7.48 -32.40
N LEU A 447 -16.03 6.84 -33.27
CA LEU A 447 -14.82 7.47 -33.83
C LEU A 447 -15.17 8.51 -34.91
N THR A 448 -15.09 9.79 -34.57
CA THR A 448 -15.57 10.94 -35.36
C THR A 448 -14.53 12.07 -35.52
N THR A 449 -14.98 13.22 -36.05
CA THR A 449 -14.11 14.39 -36.25
C THR A 449 -13.69 15.01 -34.92
N GLU A 450 -14.48 14.82 -33.88
CA GLU A 450 -14.25 15.29 -32.53
C GLU A 450 -12.99 14.63 -31.94
N ASP A 451 -12.82 13.32 -32.13
CA ASP A 451 -11.61 12.59 -31.71
C ASP A 451 -10.36 13.06 -32.46
N TRP A 452 -10.50 13.29 -33.77
CA TRP A 452 -9.40 13.85 -34.57
C TRP A 452 -8.94 15.20 -34.03
N ARG A 453 -9.86 16.05 -33.54
CA ARG A 453 -9.49 17.34 -32.94
C ARG A 453 -8.75 17.16 -31.63
N ILE A 454 -9.12 16.18 -30.81
CA ILE A 454 -8.40 15.85 -29.57
C ILE A 454 -7.01 15.35 -29.92
N PHE A 455 -6.91 14.35 -30.80
CA PHE A 455 -5.65 13.81 -31.29
C PHE A 455 -4.71 14.92 -31.80
N ALA A 456 -5.21 15.78 -32.70
CA ALA A 456 -4.46 16.87 -33.30
C ALA A 456 -4.06 17.97 -32.30
N ALA A 457 -4.86 18.20 -31.26
CA ALA A 457 -4.55 19.16 -30.20
C ALA A 457 -3.40 18.69 -29.29
N HIS A 458 -3.16 17.39 -29.24
CA HIS A 458 -2.14 16.74 -28.41
C HIS A 458 -0.97 16.16 -29.19
N THR A 459 -0.93 16.34 -30.51
CA THR A 459 0.21 15.88 -31.31
C THR A 459 1.51 16.56 -30.86
N HIS A 460 2.56 15.75 -30.71
CA HIS A 460 3.87 16.07 -30.15
C HIS A 460 3.85 16.53 -28.69
N THR A 461 2.89 16.06 -27.90
CA THR A 461 2.87 16.31 -26.45
C THR A 461 3.39 15.10 -25.68
N ASP A 462 4.23 15.36 -24.68
CA ASP A 462 4.65 14.37 -23.70
C ASP A 462 3.53 14.19 -22.68
N VAL A 463 3.00 12.98 -22.60
CA VAL A 463 1.89 12.62 -21.71
C VAL A 463 2.30 11.55 -20.69
N ARG A 464 3.60 11.26 -20.53
CA ARG A 464 4.12 10.22 -19.62
C ARG A 464 3.72 10.38 -18.16
N LEU A 465 3.36 11.60 -17.75
CA LEU A 465 2.91 11.91 -16.38
C LEU A 465 1.40 11.72 -16.17
N LEU A 466 0.66 11.27 -17.19
CA LEU A 466 -0.75 10.94 -17.09
C LEU A 466 -0.95 9.43 -16.86
N SER A 467 -2.08 9.05 -16.28
CA SER A 467 -2.47 7.65 -16.18
C SER A 467 -2.63 7.02 -17.57
N PRO A 468 -2.49 5.69 -17.73
CA PRO A 468 -2.70 5.00 -19.01
C PRO A 468 -3.96 5.43 -19.79
N THR A 469 -5.12 5.50 -19.13
CA THR A 469 -6.37 5.97 -19.74
C THR A 469 -6.29 7.43 -20.16
N ASN A 470 -5.75 8.30 -19.31
CA ASN A 470 -5.61 9.72 -19.64
C ASN A 470 -4.58 9.96 -20.75
N ARG A 471 -3.57 9.10 -20.91
CA ARG A 471 -2.66 9.09 -22.06
C ARG A 471 -3.41 8.71 -23.33
N TYR A 472 -4.17 7.62 -23.30
CA TYR A 472 -5.01 7.18 -24.42
C TYR A 472 -5.97 8.28 -24.88
N LEU A 473 -6.72 8.90 -23.95
CA LEU A 473 -7.66 10.00 -24.25
C LEU A 473 -6.95 11.27 -24.75
N ARG A 474 -5.62 11.36 -24.63
CA ARG A 474 -4.78 12.42 -25.21
C ARG A 474 -4.06 11.99 -26.48
N GLY A 475 -4.36 10.81 -27.00
CA GLY A 475 -3.90 10.31 -28.29
C GLY A 475 -2.60 9.49 -28.24
N ASP A 476 -2.15 9.05 -27.07
CA ASP A 476 -1.12 8.00 -26.93
C ASP A 476 -1.78 6.63 -27.21
N LEU A 477 -1.78 6.23 -28.47
CA LEU A 477 -2.44 5.02 -28.98
C LEU A 477 -1.51 3.81 -29.04
N ASP A 478 -0.23 3.98 -28.73
CA ASP A 478 0.74 2.90 -28.62
C ASP A 478 1.35 2.69 -27.22
N ALA A 479 0.92 3.51 -26.27
CA ALA A 479 1.22 3.46 -24.85
C ALA A 479 2.68 3.78 -24.50
N ASP A 480 3.43 4.45 -25.38
CA ASP A 480 4.83 4.83 -25.14
C ASP A 480 4.99 6.14 -24.34
N GLY A 481 3.88 6.84 -24.08
CA GLY A 481 3.81 8.01 -23.23
C GLY A 481 3.94 9.34 -23.96
N ASP A 482 4.02 9.37 -25.29
CA ASP A 482 3.79 10.59 -26.05
C ASP A 482 2.64 10.41 -27.07
N ASN A 483 2.26 11.50 -27.73
CA ASN A 483 1.35 11.44 -28.87
C ASN A 483 2.14 11.94 -30.07
N ASP A 484 2.56 11.05 -30.95
CA ASP A 484 3.45 11.40 -32.05
C ASP A 484 2.99 10.87 -33.43
N TYR A 485 3.93 10.66 -34.35
CA TYR A 485 3.62 10.14 -35.67
C TYR A 485 3.19 8.66 -35.65
N ALA A 486 3.71 7.84 -34.73
CA ALA A 486 3.32 6.45 -34.56
C ALA A 486 1.84 6.37 -34.18
N ASP A 487 1.39 7.20 -33.23
CA ASP A 487 -0.02 7.28 -32.86
C ASP A 487 -0.88 7.81 -33.99
N PHE A 488 -0.40 8.79 -34.74
CA PHE A 488 -1.13 9.32 -35.89
C PHE A 488 -1.40 8.22 -36.93
N VAL A 489 -0.43 7.36 -37.18
CA VAL A 489 -0.60 6.22 -38.10
C VAL A 489 -1.68 5.26 -37.55
N ARG A 490 -1.69 5.00 -36.24
CA ARG A 490 -2.73 4.17 -35.59
C ARG A 490 -4.10 4.81 -35.68
N PHE A 491 -4.24 6.06 -35.25
CA PHE A 491 -5.48 6.84 -35.32
C PHE A 491 -6.05 6.84 -36.75
N LYS A 492 -5.21 7.15 -37.74
CA LYS A 492 -5.61 7.15 -39.15
C LYS A 492 -6.14 5.79 -39.59
N ASN A 493 -5.45 4.71 -39.25
CA ASN A 493 -5.87 3.37 -39.64
C ASN A 493 -7.21 2.99 -39.00
N LEU A 494 -7.39 3.28 -37.71
CA LEU A 494 -8.65 3.10 -36.97
C LEU A 494 -9.77 3.92 -37.60
N TYR A 495 -9.53 5.19 -37.88
CA TYR A 495 -10.50 6.09 -38.48
C TYR A 495 -10.92 5.67 -39.88
N VAL A 496 -9.95 5.27 -40.72
CA VAL A 496 -10.22 4.77 -42.07
C VAL A 496 -10.99 3.45 -42.02
N ALA A 497 -10.71 2.57 -41.07
CA ALA A 497 -11.47 1.34 -40.88
C ALA A 497 -12.92 1.61 -40.48
N ALA A 498 -13.16 2.60 -39.59
CA ALA A 498 -14.49 2.96 -39.12
C ALA A 498 -15.31 3.77 -40.15
N ASN A 499 -14.69 4.74 -40.83
CA ASN A 499 -15.38 5.76 -41.64
C ASN A 499 -15.03 5.75 -43.14
N GLY A 500 -14.00 5.00 -43.54
CA GLY A 500 -13.49 4.93 -44.91
C GLY A 500 -12.47 6.02 -45.27
N ALA A 501 -11.64 5.73 -46.27
CA ALA A 501 -10.52 6.59 -46.67
C ALA A 501 -10.95 8.00 -47.14
N ALA A 502 -12.13 8.11 -47.77
CA ALA A 502 -12.66 9.39 -48.22
C ALA A 502 -13.03 10.33 -47.05
N ALA A 503 -13.51 9.76 -45.92
CA ALA A 503 -13.81 10.55 -44.73
C ALA A 503 -12.53 11.11 -44.10
N PHE A 504 -11.46 10.31 -44.00
CA PHE A 504 -10.17 10.79 -43.51
C PHE A 504 -9.54 11.85 -44.43
N ALA A 505 -9.68 11.70 -45.75
CA ALA A 505 -9.26 12.73 -46.70
C ALA A 505 -10.01 14.06 -46.49
N ALA A 506 -11.26 14.01 -46.05
CA ALA A 506 -12.03 15.21 -45.68
C ALA A 506 -11.58 15.81 -44.33
N LEU A 507 -11.16 15.01 -43.35
CA LEU A 507 -10.57 15.50 -42.08
C LEU A 507 -9.27 16.27 -42.30
N SER A 508 -8.41 15.72 -43.17
CA SER A 508 -7.10 16.28 -43.50
C SER A 508 -7.16 17.37 -44.56
N ALA A 509 -8.34 17.66 -45.12
CA ALA A 509 -8.56 18.81 -45.97
C ALA A 509 -8.49 20.07 -45.10
N VAL A 510 -7.27 20.58 -44.92
CA VAL A 510 -7.04 21.93 -44.42
C VAL A 510 -7.84 22.85 -45.35
N PRO A 511 -8.84 23.62 -44.85
CA PRO A 511 -9.55 24.57 -45.68
C PRO A 511 -8.48 25.40 -46.36
N GLU A 512 -8.39 25.32 -47.70
CA GLU A 512 -7.41 26.12 -48.42
C GLU A 512 -7.57 27.53 -47.87
N PRO A 513 -6.52 28.11 -47.23
CA PRO A 513 -6.66 29.39 -46.59
C PRO A 513 -7.28 30.32 -47.63
N ALA A 514 -8.07 31.29 -47.20
CA ALA A 514 -8.74 32.21 -48.09
C ALA A 514 -7.79 32.94 -49.05
N SER A 515 -6.48 32.64 -49.12
CA SER A 515 -5.56 32.81 -50.24
C SER A 515 -6.20 32.83 -51.63
N ALA A 516 -7.11 31.91 -51.98
CA ALA A 516 -7.88 32.02 -53.23
C ALA A 516 -8.80 33.26 -53.24
N GLY A 517 -9.52 33.51 -52.14
CA GLY A 517 -10.29 34.74 -51.91
C GLY A 517 -9.44 36.01 -51.79
N ILE A 518 -8.22 35.96 -51.24
CA ILE A 518 -7.26 37.07 -51.13
C ILE A 518 -6.67 37.34 -52.50
N LEU A 519 -6.40 36.30 -53.30
CA LEU A 519 -5.96 36.43 -54.68
C LEU A 519 -7.07 37.05 -55.53
N VAL A 520 -8.32 36.59 -55.39
CA VAL A 520 -9.48 37.20 -56.07
C VAL A 520 -9.71 38.64 -55.60
N ALA A 521 -9.59 38.93 -54.31
CA ALA A 521 -9.70 40.30 -53.78
C ALA A 521 -8.54 41.18 -54.27
N ALA A 522 -7.31 40.68 -54.33
CA ALA A 522 -6.15 41.39 -54.85
C ALA A 522 -6.29 41.65 -56.37
N LEU A 523 -6.82 40.69 -57.12
CA LEU A 523 -7.14 40.83 -58.54
C LEU A 523 -8.29 41.84 -58.76
N ALA A 524 -9.30 41.86 -57.89
CA ALA A 524 -10.38 42.84 -57.94
C ALA A 524 -9.89 44.27 -57.63
N VAL A 525 -9.02 44.44 -56.63
CA VAL A 525 -8.43 45.75 -56.29
C VAL A 525 -7.53 46.27 -57.43
N THR A 526 -6.77 45.40 -58.08
CA THR A 526 -5.93 45.79 -59.24
C THR A 526 -6.77 46.12 -60.48
N ALA A 527 -7.85 45.38 -60.74
CA ALA A 527 -8.79 45.68 -61.81
C ALA A 527 -9.52 47.02 -61.60
N LEU A 528 -9.97 47.31 -60.38
CA LEU A 528 -10.61 48.59 -60.03
C LEU A 528 -9.64 49.78 -60.11
N ARG A 529 -8.35 49.59 -59.82
CA ARG A 529 -7.31 50.61 -60.04
C ARG A 529 -6.97 50.84 -61.52
N GLY A 530 -7.09 49.82 -62.36
CA GLY A 530 -6.83 49.90 -63.81
C GLY A 530 -7.90 50.65 -64.61
N GLY A 531 -9.18 50.55 -64.21
CA GLY A 531 -10.32 51.15 -64.93
C GLY A 531 -10.40 52.69 -64.86
N GLY A 532 -9.77 53.34 -63.88
CA GLY A 532 -9.86 54.78 -63.68
C GLY A 532 -9.08 55.65 -64.67
N ARG A 533 -8.24 55.07 -65.54
CA ARG A 533 -7.43 55.84 -66.52
C ARG A 533 -8.08 56.04 -67.89
N ALA A 534 -9.24 55.44 -68.16
CA ALA A 534 -9.90 55.55 -69.47
C ALA A 534 -10.96 56.68 -69.57
N TRP A 535 -11.24 57.41 -68.49
CA TRP A 535 -12.27 58.49 -68.45
C TRP A 535 -11.65 59.90 -68.33
N ARG A 536 -10.64 60.17 -69.16
CA ARG A 536 -10.15 61.53 -69.46
C ARG A 536 -9.83 61.62 -70.96
N LYS A 537 -10.86 61.84 -71.77
CA LYS A 537 -10.75 62.52 -73.06
C LYS A 537 -11.90 63.50 -73.19
#